data_AF-A0A350ESY6-F1
#
_entry.id   AF-A0A350ESY6-F1
#
_cell.length_a   1.000
_cell.length_b   1.000
_cell.length_c   1.000
_cell.angle_alpha   90.00
_cell.angle_beta   90.00
_cell.angle_gamma   90.00
#
_symmetry.space_group_name_H-M   'P 1'
#
loop_
_entity.id
_entity.type
_entity.pdbx_description
1 polymer ?
#
loop_
_entity_poly.entity_id
_entity_poly.type
_entity_poly.pdbx_seq_one_letter_code
_entity_poly.pdbx_strand_id
1 'polypeptide(L)' 'GSVENIAGICNGRRNVAGLMPHPERASEKLMGGYADGRLIFDSLIAALEDKGRQAAA' A
#
# COMPACT_ATOMS: atom_id res chain seq x y z
N GLY A 1 5.82 7.29 20.58
CA GLY A 1 6.17 7.63 19.18
C GLY A 1 7.15 6.61 18.66
N SER A 2 7.10 6.30 17.36
CA SER A 2 8.10 5.44 16.72
C SER A 2 9.43 6.19 16.57
N VAL A 3 10.56 5.48 16.62
CA VAL A 3 11.87 6.07 16.28
C VAL A 3 11.80 6.59 14.84
N GLU A 4 12.31 7.80 14.61
CA GLU A 4 12.28 8.48 13.30
C GLU A 4 10.88 8.63 12.69
N ASN A 5 9.81 8.51 13.49
CA ASN A 5 8.43 8.49 13.02
C ASN A 5 8.14 7.38 11.98
N ILE A 6 8.85 6.24 12.07
CA ILE A 6 8.64 5.12 11.16
C ILE A 6 7.24 4.53 11.40
N ALA A 7 6.36 4.68 10.40
CA ALA A 7 4.98 4.16 10.40
C ALA A 7 4.81 2.89 9.56
N GLY A 8 5.85 2.48 8.83
CA GLY A 8 5.82 1.28 7.99
C GLY A 8 7.21 0.86 7.52
N ILE A 9 7.34 -0.42 7.18
CA ILE A 9 8.59 -1.05 6.72
C ILE A 9 8.30 -2.03 5.58
N CYS A 10 9.32 -2.30 4.76
CA CYS A 10 9.28 -3.35 3.74
C CYS A 10 10.39 -4.37 3.98
N ASN A 11 10.18 -5.61 3.54
CA ASN A 11 11.27 -6.60 3.52
C ASN A 11 12.31 -6.25 2.44
N GLY A 12 13.49 -6.87 2.50
CA GLY A 12 14.58 -6.58 1.56
C GLY A 12 14.24 -6.87 0.09
N ARG A 13 13.32 -7.82 -0.16
CA ARG A 13 12.80 -8.14 -1.51
C ARG A 13 11.72 -7.17 -1.99
N ARG A 14 11.27 -6.25 -1.14
CA ARG A 14 10.19 -5.28 -1.41
C ARG A 14 8.90 -5.91 -1.93
N ASN A 15 8.57 -7.11 -1.47
CA ASN A 15 7.32 -7.80 -1.80
C ASN A 15 6.40 -8.01 -0.59
N VAL A 16 6.84 -7.60 0.60
CA VAL A 16 6.03 -7.59 1.83
C VAL A 16 6.23 -6.23 2.49
N ALA A 17 5.12 -5.59 2.85
CA ALA A 17 5.08 -4.34 3.60
C ALA A 17 4.30 -4.53 4.90
N GLY A 18 4.81 -3.99 6.00
CA GLY A 18 4.12 -3.88 7.28
C GLY A 18 3.84 -2.40 7.58
N LEU A 19 2.60 -2.09 7.94
CA LEU A 19 2.14 -0.73 8.19
C LEU A 19 1.45 -0.66 9.56
N MET A 20 1.74 0.37 10.35
CA MET A 20 0.95 0.74 11.53
C MET A 20 -0.35 1.50 11.17
N PRO A 21 -0.38 2.46 10.20
CA PRO A 21 -1.64 3.06 9.79
C PRO A 21 -2.54 2.01 9.15
N HIS A 22 -3.84 2.28 9.16
CA HIS A 22 -4.88 1.38 8.66
C HIS A 22 -5.42 1.92 7.33
N PRO A 23 -4.68 1.76 6.20
CA PRO A 23 -5.08 2.32 4.91
C PRO A 23 -6.43 1.77 4.44
N GLU A 24 -6.82 0.56 4.86
CA GLU A 24 -8.11 -0.03 4.56
C GLU A 24 -9.28 0.80 5.12
N ARG A 25 -9.09 1.46 6.26
CA ARG A 25 -10.10 2.34 6.86
C ARG A 25 -10.17 3.71 6.18
N ALA A 26 -9.14 4.06 5.41
CA ALA A 26 -9.00 5.31 4.69
C ALA A 26 -9.13 5.13 3.17
N SER A 27 -9.73 4.02 2.71
CA SER A 27 -9.95 3.75 1.28
C SER A 27 -11.24 4.36 0.74
N GLU A 28 -12.17 4.75 1.61
CA GLU A 28 -13.49 5.26 1.24
C GLU A 28 -13.84 6.53 1.99
N LYS A 29 -14.34 7.53 1.26
CA LYS A 29 -14.78 8.80 1.84
C LYS A 29 -15.86 8.61 2.91
N LEU A 30 -16.67 7.54 2.81
CA LEU A 30 -17.73 7.24 3.77
C LEU A 30 -17.21 6.86 5.17
N MET A 31 -15.99 6.33 5.27
CA MET A 31 -15.43 5.86 6.55
C MET A 31 -14.70 6.95 7.35
N GLY A 32 -14.34 8.08 6.73
CA GLY A 32 -13.54 9.11 7.40
C GLY A 32 -13.46 10.48 6.71
N GLY A 33 -14.17 10.70 5.60
CA GLY A 33 -14.14 11.96 4.83
C GLY A 33 -12.98 12.09 3.83
N TYR A 34 -11.96 11.23 3.95
CA TYR A 34 -10.81 11.10 3.04
C TYR A 34 -10.74 9.67 2.47
N ALA A 35 -9.98 9.49 1.39
CA ALA A 35 -9.87 8.23 0.66
C ALA A 35 -8.44 7.98 0.13
N ASP A 36 -7.44 8.53 0.82
CA ASP A 36 -6.02 8.46 0.45
C ASP A 36 -5.41 7.07 0.66
N GLY A 37 -5.91 6.29 1.63
CA GLY A 37 -5.53 4.90 1.86
C GLY A 37 -5.75 4.00 0.64
N ARG A 38 -6.69 4.37 -0.25
CA ARG A 38 -6.96 3.66 -1.51
C ARG A 38 -5.73 3.56 -2.42
N LEU A 39 -4.88 4.59 -2.42
CA LEU A 39 -3.69 4.66 -3.28
C LEU A 39 -2.73 3.49 -3.05
N ILE A 40 -2.67 2.96 -1.82
CA ILE A 40 -1.85 1.78 -1.50
C ILE A 40 -2.35 0.56 -2.27
N PHE A 41 -3.67 0.32 -2.29
CA PHE A 41 -4.26 -0.83 -2.98
C PHE A 41 -4.23 -0.67 -4.50
N ASP A 42 -4.50 0.53 -5.02
CA ASP A 42 -4.39 0.81 -6.46
C ASP A 42 -2.94 0.56 -6.95
N SER A 43 -1.94 0.92 -6.16
CA SER A 43 -0.53 0.65 -6.47
C SER A 43 -0.20 -0.85 -6.49
N LEU A 44 -0.80 -1.65 -5.60
CA LEU A 44 -0.62 -3.11 -5.59
C LEU A 44 -1.19 -3.75 -6.86
N ILE A 45 -2.37 -3.32 -7.30
CA ILE A 45 -3.00 -3.80 -8.54
C ILE A 45 -2.11 -3.46 -9.73
N ALA A 46 -1.67 -2.21 -9.85
CA ALA A 46 -0.79 -1.77 -10.93
C ALA A 46 0.52 -2.59 -10.99
N ALA A 47 1.10 -2.91 -9.83
CA ALA A 47 2.31 -3.74 -9.75
C ALA A 47 2.08 -5.19 -10.19
N LEU A 48 0.90 -5.75 -9.91
CA LEU A 48 0.53 -7.11 -10.35
C LEU A 48 0.28 -7.15 -11.86
N GLU A 49 -0.40 -6.16 -12.42
CA GLU A 49 -0.61 -6.04 -13.86
C GLU A 49 0.72 -5.91 -14.61
N ASP A 50 1.66 -5.13 -14.06
CA ASP A 50 2.98 -4.95 -14.67
C ASP A 50 3.79 -6.25 -14.67
N LYS A 51 3.79 -6.99 -13.56
CA LYS A 51 4.39 -8.33 -13.50
C LYS A 51 3.76 -9.29 -14.51
N GLY A 52 2.43 -9.23 -14.69
CA GLY A 52 1.73 -10.02 -15.69
C GLY A 52 2.22 -9.73 -17.12
N ARG A 53 2.38 -8.44 -17.46
CA ARG A 53 2.92 -8.02 -18.76
C ARG A 53 4.36 -8.49 -18.98
N GLN A 54 5.22 -8.36 -17.96
CA GLN A 54 6.61 -8.81 -18.02
C GLN A 54 6.74 -10.33 -18.18
N ALA A 55 5.82 -11.11 -17.60
CA ALA A 55 5.84 -12.57 -17.70
C ALA A 55 5.33 -13.11 -19.06
N ALA A 56 4.56 -12.30 -19.78
CA ALA A 56 3.98 -12.65 -21.08
C ALA A 56 4.83 -12.20 -22.29
N ALA A 57 5.89 -11.42 -22.04
CA ALA A 57 6.88 -10.97 -23.02
C ALA A 57 8.09 -11.91 -23.05
#